data_AF-A0A2X3F289-F1
#
_entry.id   AF-A0A2X3F289-F1
#
_cell.length_a   1.000
_cell.length_b   1.000
_cell.length_c   1.000
_cell.angle_alpha   90.00
_cell.angle_beta   90.00
_cell.angle_gamma   90.00
#
_symmetry.space_group_name_H-M   'P 1'
#
loop_
_entity.id
_entity.type
_entity.pdbx_description
1 polymer ?
#
loop_
_entity_poly.entity_id
_entity_poly.type
_entity_poly.pdbx_seq_one_letter_code
_entity_poly.pdbx_strand_id
1 'polypeptide(L)'
;MISRTHGGVTLNRFIPSQPTTLEKAQRSPLEKQAIASAAAALVKAGDAIVLDAGTTMIELARQITHLPLRVITSDLHIALFLSEFKQIEVTIIGGRIDDSSQSCIGDHGRRLLQTIWPDLAFVSCNGWDLEKGSPPRRRKRPP
;
A
#
# COMPACT_ATOMS: atom_id res chain seq x y z
N MET A 1 -22.05 21.94 -11.50
CA MET A 1 -23.50 21.69 -11.58
C MET A 1 -24.10 21.95 -10.20
N ILE A 2 -25.01 22.92 -10.08
CA ILE A 2 -25.66 23.30 -8.82
C ILE A 2 -27.07 22.70 -8.85
N SER A 3 -27.44 21.88 -7.87
CA SER A 3 -28.82 21.43 -7.68
C SER A 3 -29.44 22.20 -6.54
N ARG A 4 -30.60 22.82 -6.78
CA ARG A 4 -31.39 23.52 -5.77
C ARG A 4 -32.48 22.59 -5.25
N THR A 5 -32.54 22.37 -3.95
CA THR A 5 -33.72 21.86 -3.25
C THR A 5 -34.16 22.88 -2.20
N HIS A 6 -35.48 23.02 -2.05
CA HIS A 6 -36.09 23.93 -1.09
C HIS A 6 -35.69 23.56 0.34
N GLY A 7 -35.17 24.53 1.11
CA GLY A 7 -35.06 24.41 2.57
C GLY A 7 -33.74 23.91 3.17
N GLY A 8 -32.58 24.17 2.55
CA GLY A 8 -31.29 24.00 3.22
C GLY A 8 -30.11 23.92 2.25
N VAL A 9 -29.14 24.82 2.40
CA VAL A 9 -27.88 24.76 1.66
C VAL A 9 -27.01 23.68 2.32
N THR A 10 -27.03 22.45 1.81
CA THR A 10 -25.94 21.51 2.07
C THR A 10 -24.79 21.91 1.17
N LEU A 11 -23.69 22.41 1.76
CA LEU A 11 -22.40 22.43 1.09
C LEU A 11 -22.18 21.01 0.54
N ASN A 12 -22.11 20.90 -0.79
CA ASN A 12 -21.69 19.67 -1.44
C ASN A 12 -20.29 19.41 -0.88
N ARG A 13 -20.20 18.56 0.14
CA ARG A 13 -18.97 18.30 0.86
C ARG A 13 -18.09 17.64 -0.18
N PHE A 14 -17.20 18.44 -0.78
CA PHE A 14 -16.21 17.99 -1.73
C PHE A 14 -15.43 16.91 -1.00
N ILE A 15 -15.77 15.64 -1.23
CA ILE A 15 -14.99 14.52 -0.71
C ILE A 15 -13.79 14.52 -1.63
N PRO A 16 -12.61 14.98 -1.18
CA PRO A 16 -11.44 14.94 -2.05
C PRO A 16 -11.24 13.49 -2.45
N SER A 17 -11.24 13.22 -3.75
CA SER A 17 -10.88 11.91 -4.26
C SER A 17 -9.51 11.56 -3.68
N GLN A 18 -9.35 10.33 -3.17
CA GLN A 18 -8.01 9.90 -2.78
C GLN A 18 -7.09 10.01 -4.00
N PRO A 19 -5.90 10.61 -3.84
CA PRO A 19 -4.95 10.72 -4.94
C PRO A 19 -4.54 9.32 -5.41
N THR A 20 -4.39 9.19 -6.72
CA THR A 20 -3.93 7.98 -7.40
C THR A 20 -2.52 7.59 -6.95
N THR A 21 -2.11 6.34 -7.18
CA THR A 21 -0.73 5.90 -6.89
C THR A 21 0.30 6.78 -7.61
N LEU A 22 0.02 7.21 -8.85
CA LEU A 22 0.92 8.07 -9.62
C LEU A 22 1.06 9.47 -8.99
N GLU A 23 -0.04 10.12 -8.62
CA GLU A 23 -0.01 11.42 -7.95
C GLU A 23 0.68 11.33 -6.60
N LYS A 24 0.47 10.23 -5.86
CA LYS A 24 1.20 9.99 -4.62
C LYS A 24 2.68 9.88 -4.91
N ALA A 25 3.11 9.14 -5.94
CA ALA A 25 4.53 8.87 -6.21
C ALA A 25 5.34 10.16 -6.39
N GLN A 26 4.73 11.18 -7.01
CA GLN A 26 5.35 12.48 -7.22
C GLN A 26 5.43 13.37 -5.96
N ARG A 27 4.67 13.06 -4.91
CA ARG A 27 4.71 13.80 -3.64
C ARG A 27 5.80 13.27 -2.73
N SER A 28 6.64 14.16 -2.23
CA SER A 28 7.68 13.87 -1.22
C SER A 28 8.54 12.64 -1.55
N PRO A 29 9.16 12.59 -2.75
CA PRO A 29 9.95 11.42 -3.17
C PRO A 29 11.17 11.19 -2.28
N LEU A 30 11.83 12.27 -1.82
CA LEU A 30 13.03 12.17 -0.98
C LEU A 30 12.70 11.58 0.39
N GLU A 31 11.59 11.99 0.99
CA GLU A 31 11.14 11.49 2.28
C GLU A 31 10.77 10.01 2.20
N LYS A 32 10.14 9.57 1.10
CA LYS A 32 9.85 8.15 0.89
C LYS A 32 11.11 7.33 0.69
N GLN A 33 12.10 7.85 -0.05
CA GLN A 33 13.38 7.19 -0.20
C GLN A 33 14.12 7.06 1.13
N ALA A 34 14.07 8.11 1.97
CA ALA A 34 14.66 8.07 3.31
C ALA A 34 13.96 7.04 4.22
N ILE A 35 12.63 7.00 4.23
CA ILE A 35 11.86 5.98 4.97
C ILE A 35 12.19 4.57 4.45
N ALA A 36 12.21 4.40 3.13
CA ALA A 36 12.56 3.14 2.50
C ALA A 36 13.98 2.68 2.84
N SER A 37 14.94 3.59 2.94
CA SER A 37 16.32 3.25 3.34
C SER A 37 16.42 2.81 4.78
N ALA A 38 15.75 3.52 5.70
CA ALA A 38 15.68 3.10 7.10
C ALA A 38 15.00 1.74 7.26
N ALA A 39 13.93 1.48 6.50
CA ALA A 39 13.25 0.19 6.48
C ALA A 39 14.11 -0.93 5.88
N ALA A 40 14.83 -0.66 4.79
CA ALA A 40 15.69 -1.64 4.12
C ALA A 40 16.83 -2.12 5.03
N ALA A 41 17.38 -1.24 5.87
CA ALA A 41 18.40 -1.59 6.86
C ALA A 41 17.94 -2.60 7.93
N LEU A 42 16.62 -2.81 8.08
CA LEU A 42 16.08 -3.82 9.00
C LEU A 42 15.98 -5.21 8.37
N VAL A 43 15.96 -5.29 7.03
CA VAL A 43 15.73 -6.53 6.29
C VAL A 43 17.03 -7.34 6.18
N LYS A 44 16.94 -8.64 6.41
CA LYS A 44 18.06 -9.57 6.31
C LYS A 44 17.84 -10.59 5.21
N ALA A 45 18.94 -11.12 4.69
CA ALA A 45 18.91 -12.24 3.76
C ALA A 45 18.19 -13.44 4.39
N GLY A 46 17.22 -14.00 3.68
CA GLY A 46 16.41 -15.13 4.10
C GLY A 46 15.06 -14.76 4.74
N ASP A 47 14.83 -13.49 5.07
CA ASP A 47 13.59 -13.06 5.70
C ASP A 47 12.36 -13.33 4.82
N ALA A 48 11.26 -13.73 5.46
CA ALA A 48 9.91 -13.55 4.92
C ALA A 48 9.39 -12.17 5.30
N ILE A 49 9.11 -11.34 4.30
CA ILE A 49 8.60 -9.99 4.53
C ILE A 49 7.24 -9.77 3.89
N VAL A 50 6.38 -9.04 4.58
CA VAL A 50 5.13 -8.51 4.02
C VAL A 50 5.35 -7.06 3.61
N LEU A 51 5.04 -6.74 2.35
CA LEU A 51 5.00 -5.37 1.82
C LEU A 51 3.54 -5.01 1.50
N ASP A 52 3.00 -4.06 2.26
CA ASP A 52 1.71 -3.44 1.93
C ASP A 52 1.77 -2.69 0.59
N ALA A 53 0.61 -2.25 0.10
CA ALA A 53 0.54 -1.42 -1.10
C ALA A 53 1.00 0.01 -0.85
N GLY A 54 1.58 0.64 -1.88
CA GLY A 54 1.82 2.08 -1.88
C GLY A 54 3.22 2.52 -2.28
N THR A 55 3.34 3.82 -2.51
CA THR A 55 4.51 4.42 -3.16
C THR A 55 5.76 4.42 -2.29
N THR A 56 5.63 4.29 -0.97
CA THR A 56 6.81 4.12 -0.10
C THR A 56 7.31 2.68 -0.15
N MET A 57 6.39 1.72 -0.30
CA MET A 57 6.70 0.29 -0.31
C MET A 57 7.41 -0.11 -1.61
N ILE A 58 7.07 0.50 -2.75
CA ILE A 58 7.82 0.29 -3.99
C ILE A 58 9.25 0.87 -3.91
N GLU A 59 9.47 1.99 -3.21
CA GLU A 59 10.84 2.49 -2.97
C GLU A 59 11.63 1.54 -2.07
N LEU A 60 11.00 0.94 -1.06
CA LEU A 60 11.62 -0.10 -0.24
C LEU A 60 11.97 -1.34 -1.08
N ALA A 61 11.03 -1.82 -1.90
CA ALA A 61 11.23 -2.97 -2.79
C ALA A 61 12.47 -2.78 -3.69
N ARG A 62 12.69 -1.57 -4.22
CA ARG A 62 13.87 -1.24 -5.04
C ARG A 62 15.20 -1.36 -4.31
N GLN A 63 15.22 -1.13 -2.99
CA GLN A 63 16.44 -1.10 -2.19
C GLN A 63 16.86 -2.49 -1.69
N ILE A 64 15.95 -3.47 -1.68
CA ILE A 64 16.18 -4.81 -1.12
C ILE A 64 16.40 -5.89 -2.17
N THR A 65 16.47 -5.53 -3.45
CA THR A 65 16.57 -6.47 -4.59
C THR A 65 17.82 -7.36 -4.57
N HIS A 66 18.86 -6.95 -3.85
CA HIS A 66 20.13 -7.67 -3.72
C HIS A 66 20.09 -8.80 -2.69
N LEU A 67 19.02 -8.91 -1.89
CA LEU A 67 18.87 -9.93 -0.85
C LEU A 67 18.03 -11.11 -1.36
N PRO A 68 18.35 -12.35 -0.96
CA PRO A 68 17.42 -13.46 -1.13
C PRO A 68 16.28 -13.34 -0.12
N LEU A 69 15.02 -13.30 -0.57
CA LEU A 69 13.87 -13.00 0.27
C LEU A 69 12.63 -13.79 -0.14
N ARG A 70 11.70 -13.96 0.80
CA ARG A 70 10.31 -14.34 0.50
C ARG A 70 9.42 -13.13 0.71
N VAL A 71 8.83 -12.59 -0.35
CA VAL A 71 8.05 -11.35 -0.29
C VAL A 71 6.58 -11.67 -0.52
N ILE A 72 5.73 -11.21 0.39
CA ILE A 72 4.28 -11.29 0.29
C ILE A 72 3.73 -9.88 0.13
N THR A 73 2.99 -9.60 -0.94
CA THR A 73 2.45 -8.25 -1.17
C THR A 73 1.04 -8.28 -1.77
N SER A 74 0.25 -7.23 -1.50
CA SER A 74 -1.01 -6.98 -2.19
C SER A 74 -0.87 -6.06 -3.41
N ASP A 75 0.30 -5.50 -3.67
CA ASP A 75 0.51 -4.49 -4.71
C ASP A 75 1.00 -5.14 -6.01
N LEU A 76 0.28 -4.94 -7.12
CA LEU A 76 0.64 -5.52 -8.40
C LEU A 76 1.97 -4.98 -8.94
N HIS A 77 2.30 -3.72 -8.65
CA HIS A 77 3.55 -3.10 -9.11
C HIS A 77 4.74 -3.69 -8.39
N ILE A 78 4.63 -3.86 -7.07
CA ILE A 78 5.69 -4.48 -6.25
C ILE A 78 5.87 -5.94 -6.66
N ALA A 79 4.76 -6.67 -6.82
CA ALA A 79 4.82 -8.08 -7.21
C ALA A 79 5.51 -8.27 -8.56
N LEU A 80 5.10 -7.49 -9.57
CA LEU A 80 5.66 -7.57 -10.91
C LEU A 80 7.13 -7.14 -10.91
N PHE A 81 7.48 -6.03 -10.26
CA PHE A 81 8.86 -5.55 -10.17
C PHE A 81 9.78 -6.59 -9.52
N LEU A 82 9.39 -7.15 -8.36
CA LEU A 82 10.23 -8.12 -7.64
C LEU A 82 10.30 -9.48 -8.34
N SER A 83 9.32 -9.82 -9.19
CA SER A 83 9.33 -11.09 -9.96
C SER A 83 10.48 -11.20 -10.96
N GLU A 84 11.13 -10.08 -11.30
CA GLU A 84 12.30 -10.06 -12.19
C GLU A 84 13.58 -10.57 -11.48
N PHE A 85 13.57 -10.69 -10.14
CA PHE A 85 14.74 -11.04 -9.34
C PHE A 85 14.64 -12.49 -8.84
N LYS A 86 15.44 -13.40 -9.43
CA LYS A 86 15.36 -14.85 -9.17
C LYS A 86 15.61 -15.27 -7.72
N GLN A 87 16.34 -14.47 -6.95
CA GLN A 87 16.61 -14.69 -5.54
C GLN A 87 15.43 -14.31 -4.63
N ILE A 88 14.40 -13.65 -5.17
CA ILE A 88 13.21 -13.24 -4.42
C ILE A 88 12.04 -14.11 -4.84
N GLU A 89 11.52 -14.89 -3.90
CA GLU A 89 10.25 -15.58 -4.06
C GLU A 89 9.12 -14.57 -3.79
N VAL A 90 8.26 -14.34 -4.78
CA VAL A 90 7.16 -13.37 -4.65
C VAL A 90 5.82 -14.09 -4.60
N THR A 91 5.06 -13.85 -3.53
CA THR A 91 3.66 -14.25 -3.40
C THR A 91 2.77 -13.01 -3.43
N ILE A 92 1.85 -12.95 -4.39
CA ILE A 92 0.83 -11.90 -4.40
C ILE A 92 -0.43 -12.36 -3.67
N ILE A 93 -0.94 -11.50 -2.79
CA ILE A 93 -2.26 -11.64 -2.21
C ILE A 93 -3.28 -11.50 -3.33
N GLY A 94 -3.98 -12.59 -3.69
CA GLY A 94 -5.05 -12.55 -4.68
C GLY A 94 -6.30 -11.79 -4.19
N GLY A 95 -7.22 -11.51 -5.11
CA GLY A 95 -8.49 -10.84 -4.79
C GLY A 95 -9.00 -9.95 -5.91
N ARG A 96 -9.90 -9.02 -5.58
CA ARG A 96 -10.36 -7.99 -6.52
C ARG A 96 -9.29 -6.90 -6.58
N ILE A 97 -8.98 -6.40 -7.78
CA ILE A 97 -8.05 -5.29 -7.95
C ILE A 97 -8.79 -3.96 -7.72
N ASP A 98 -8.24 -3.10 -6.86
CA ASP A 98 -8.64 -1.70 -6.70
C ASP A 98 -8.09 -0.89 -7.86
N ASP A 99 -8.95 -0.25 -8.65
CA ASP A 99 -8.59 0.52 -9.85
C ASP A 99 -7.64 1.69 -9.55
N SER A 100 -7.84 2.36 -8.42
CA SER A 100 -7.10 3.57 -8.06
C SER A 100 -5.68 3.31 -7.56
N SER A 101 -5.47 2.17 -6.91
CA SER A 101 -4.19 1.80 -6.30
C SER A 101 -3.50 0.62 -6.98
N GLN A 102 -4.21 -0.12 -7.83
CA GLN A 102 -3.76 -1.37 -8.46
C GLN A 102 -3.26 -2.39 -7.43
N SER A 103 -3.94 -2.44 -6.29
CA SER A 103 -3.71 -3.40 -5.21
C SER A 103 -4.86 -4.37 -5.07
N CYS A 104 -4.57 -5.60 -4.66
CA CYS A 104 -5.55 -6.63 -4.38
C CYS A 104 -6.25 -6.35 -3.04
N ILE A 105 -7.58 -6.36 -3.06
CA ILE A 105 -8.45 -6.13 -1.90
C ILE A 105 -9.48 -7.24 -1.75
N GLY A 106 -9.97 -7.40 -0.52
CA GLY A 106 -11.00 -8.39 -0.14
C GLY A 106 -10.49 -9.37 0.91
N ASP A 107 -11.32 -10.37 1.24
CA ASP A 107 -11.07 -11.26 2.38
C ASP A 107 -9.98 -12.32 2.13
N HIS A 108 -9.50 -12.46 0.89
CA HIS A 108 -8.43 -13.38 0.55
C HIS A 108 -7.13 -13.06 1.28
N GLY A 109 -6.74 -11.78 1.33
CA GLY A 109 -5.57 -11.35 2.08
C GLY A 109 -5.69 -11.66 3.56
N ARG A 110 -6.86 -11.42 4.16
CA ARG A 110 -7.09 -11.73 5.57
C ARG A 110 -6.91 -13.22 5.86
N ARG A 111 -7.37 -14.12 4.99
CA ARG A 111 -7.18 -15.57 5.15
C ARG A 111 -5.72 -15.99 4.99
N LEU A 112 -5.01 -15.46 3.99
CA LEU A 112 -3.59 -15.76 3.81
C LEU A 112 -2.76 -15.29 5.01
N LEU A 113 -3.04 -14.08 5.52
CA LEU A 113 -2.37 -13.53 6.70
C LEU A 113 -2.57 -14.37 7.97
N GLN A 114 -3.61 -15.21 8.04
CA GLN A 114 -3.82 -16.15 9.16
C GLN A 114 -2.95 -17.40 9.09
N THR A 115 -2.32 -17.66 7.95
CA THR A 115 -1.55 -18.89 7.69
C THR A 115 -0.06 -18.62 7.44
N ILE A 116 0.38 -17.37 7.51
CA ILE A 116 1.78 -16.98 7.30
C ILE A 116 2.38 -16.40 8.59
N TRP A 117 3.69 -16.53 8.72
CA TRP A 117 4.48 -15.99 9.83
C TRP A 117 5.67 -15.22 9.27
N PRO A 118 5.50 -13.94 8.91
CA PRO A 118 6.60 -13.13 8.39
C PRO A 118 7.56 -12.71 9.51
N ASP A 119 8.83 -12.56 9.17
CA ASP A 119 9.86 -11.98 10.03
C ASP A 119 9.65 -10.47 10.19
N LEU A 120 9.23 -9.80 9.11
CA LEU A 120 8.95 -8.36 9.08
C LEU A 120 7.68 -8.04 8.28
N ALA A 121 6.93 -7.03 8.72
CA ALA A 121 5.80 -6.50 7.96
C ALA A 121 5.90 -4.98 7.87
N PHE A 122 5.93 -4.46 6.64
CA PHE A 122 5.95 -3.03 6.36
C PHE A 122 4.56 -2.61 5.88
N VAL A 123 3.89 -1.80 6.70
CA VAL A 123 2.51 -1.37 6.47
C VAL A 123 2.48 0.12 6.17
N SER A 124 1.76 0.51 5.11
CA SER A 124 1.61 1.90 4.73
C SER A 124 0.39 2.52 5.42
N CYS A 125 0.41 3.84 5.58
CA CYS A 125 -0.77 4.59 6.01
C CYS A 125 -0.86 5.92 5.26
N ASN A 126 -2.09 6.41 5.07
CA ASN A 126 -2.31 7.74 4.48
C ASN A 126 -2.19 8.87 5.51
N GLY A 127 -2.06 8.51 6.79
CA GLY A 127 -1.97 9.42 7.92
C GLY A 127 -1.85 8.60 9.19
N TRP A 128 -1.26 9.18 10.22
CA TRP A 128 -1.10 8.57 11.52
C TRP A 128 -1.42 9.61 12.59
N ASP A 129 -2.32 9.27 13.48
CA ASP A 129 -2.61 10.03 14.69
C ASP A 129 -1.87 9.38 15.86
N LEU A 130 -1.21 10.17 16.72
CA LEU A 130 -0.40 9.64 17.81
C LEU A 130 -1.23 8.89 18.87
N GLU A 131 -2.48 9.29 19.08
CA GLU A 131 -3.38 8.64 20.05
C GLU A 131 -4.24 7.56 19.39
N LYS A 132 -4.68 7.80 18.16
CA LYS A 132 -5.70 6.98 17.47
C LYS A 132 -5.14 6.07 16.38
N GLY A 133 -3.84 6.16 16.10
CA GLY A 133 -3.17 5.40 15.05
C GLY A 133 -3.62 5.80 13.64
N SER A 134 -3.57 4.84 12.71
CA SER A 134 -4.00 5.08 11.33
C SER A 134 -5.53 5.26 11.24
N PRO A 135 -6.04 6.36 10.66
CA PRO A 135 -7.46 6.55 10.48
C PRO A 135 -8.02 5.52 9.49
N PRO A 136 -9.25 5.02 9.69
CA PRO A 136 -9.83 4.00 8.83
C PRO A 136 -9.91 4.48 7.39
N ARG A 137 -9.56 3.62 6.44
CA ARG A 137 -9.67 3.91 5.01
C ARG A 137 -11.13 4.24 4.69
N ARG A 138 -11.39 5.49 4.30
CA ARG A 138 -12.74 5.94 3.93
C ARG A 138 -13.16 5.19 2.67
N ARG A 139 -14.14 4.28 2.81
CA ARG A 139 -14.75 3.58 1.68
C ARG A 139 -15.47 4.59 0.80
N LYS A 140 -15.21 4.59 -0.51
CA LYS A 140 -16.12 5.22 -1.47
C LYS A 140 -17.47 4.51 -1.31
N ARG A 141 -18.55 5.23 -1.04
CA ARG A 141 -19.89 4.66 -1.17
C ARG A 141 -20.09 4.30 -2.65
N PRO A 142 -20.64 3.11 -2.96
CA PRO A 142 -21.07 2.84 -4.32
C PRO A 142 -22.11 3.91 -4.75
N PRO A 143 -22.20 4.21 -6.05
CA PRO A 143 -23.23 5.10 -6.58
C PRO A 143 -24.64 4.60 -6.27
#